data_AF-A0A5C4WTG3-F1
#
_entry.id   AF-A0A5C4WTG3-F1
#
_cell.length_a   1.000
_cell.length_b   1.000
_cell.length_c   1.000
_cell.angle_alpha   90.00
_cell.angle_beta   90.00
_cell.angle_gamma   90.00
#
_symmetry.space_group_name_H-M   'P 1'
#
loop_
_entity.id
_entity.type
_entity.pdbx_description
1 polymer ?
#
loop_
_entity_poly.entity_id
_entity_poly.type
_entity_poly.pdbx_seq_one_letter_code
_entity_poly.pdbx_strand_id
1 'polypeptide(L)'
;IDAGQLNLAPTKEDSLLRDVIDKEDKYNVFESGLPNTNFVLFPPVNGTISEPYNVEEKHYAVDVVVAEDTPVKATADGTVIFAEWTVQTGYVAIIE
;
A
#
# COMPACT_ATOMS: atom_id res chain seq x y z
N ILE A 1 -0.57 -0.26 -41.63
CA ILE A 1 -1.63 -1.28 -41.54
C ILE A 1 -2.77 -0.67 -40.73
N ASP A 2 -3.93 -0.48 -41.34
CA ASP A 2 -5.08 0.17 -40.72
C ASP A 2 -5.76 -0.82 -39.75
N ALA A 3 -5.83 -0.48 -38.47
CA ALA A 3 -6.33 -1.35 -37.42
C ALA A 3 -7.85 -1.64 -37.53
N GLY A 4 -8.58 -0.87 -38.35
CA GLY A 4 -10.02 -1.02 -38.56
C GLY A 4 -10.45 -2.19 -39.45
N GLN A 5 -9.53 -2.91 -40.10
CA GLN A 5 -9.83 -4.03 -41.01
C GLN A 5 -9.51 -5.43 -40.45
N LEU A 6 -9.15 -5.53 -39.17
CA LEU A 6 -8.87 -6.81 -38.52
C LEU A 6 -10.18 -7.48 -38.12
N ASN A 7 -10.44 -8.68 -38.66
CA ASN A 7 -11.56 -9.50 -38.24
C ASN A 7 -11.21 -10.13 -36.87
N LEU A 8 -11.82 -9.58 -35.81
CA LEU A 8 -11.62 -10.01 -34.41
C LEU A 8 -12.62 -11.11 -33.99
N ALA A 9 -13.34 -11.72 -34.94
CA ALA A 9 -14.23 -12.83 -34.61
C ALA A 9 -13.39 -13.99 -34.04
N PRO A 10 -13.76 -14.54 -32.87
CA PRO A 10 -13.03 -15.63 -32.26
C PRO A 10 -13.01 -16.83 -33.22
N THR A 11 -11.80 -17.32 -33.49
CA THR A 11 -11.63 -18.57 -34.22
C THR A 11 -12.03 -19.73 -33.32
N LYS A 12 -12.29 -20.90 -33.91
CA LYS A 12 -12.69 -22.08 -33.11
C LYS A 12 -11.58 -22.47 -32.12
N GLU A 13 -10.35 -22.27 -32.53
CA GLU A 13 -9.14 -22.52 -31.77
C GLU A 13 -8.99 -21.55 -30.59
N ASP A 14 -9.34 -20.26 -30.77
CA ASP A 14 -9.33 -19.25 -29.71
C ASP A 14 -10.36 -19.57 -28.62
N SER A 15 -11.57 -19.97 -29.01
CA SER A 15 -12.61 -20.37 -28.05
C SER A 15 -12.21 -21.61 -27.23
N LEU A 16 -11.63 -22.62 -27.90
CA LEU A 16 -11.15 -23.84 -27.23
C LEU A 16 -10.01 -23.55 -26.24
N LEU A 17 -9.12 -22.62 -26.59
CA LEU A 17 -8.03 -22.20 -25.71
C LEU A 17 -8.58 -21.51 -24.45
N ARG A 18 -9.56 -20.61 -24.60
CA ARG A 18 -10.20 -19.94 -23.46
C ARG A 18 -10.87 -20.93 -22.51
N ASP A 19 -11.58 -21.92 -23.05
CA ASP A 19 -12.21 -22.98 -22.24
C ASP A 19 -11.20 -23.83 -21.45
N VAL A 20 -9.96 -23.95 -21.93
CA VAL A 20 -8.87 -24.64 -21.22
C VAL A 20 -8.27 -23.72 -20.15
N ILE A 21 -7.97 -22.47 -20.51
CA ILE A 21 -7.43 -21.47 -19.58
C ILE A 21 -8.38 -21.28 -18.40
N ASP A 22 -9.68 -21.12 -18.64
CA ASP A 22 -10.69 -20.94 -17.59
C ASP A 22 -10.76 -22.14 -16.62
N LYS A 23 -10.46 -23.35 -17.11
CA LYS A 23 -10.38 -24.57 -16.29
C LYS A 23 -9.08 -24.64 -15.49
N GLU A 24 -7.97 -24.18 -16.05
CA GLU A 24 -6.68 -24.12 -15.35
C GLU A 24 -6.68 -23.01 -14.29
N ASP A 25 -7.22 -21.83 -14.60
CA ASP A 25 -7.34 -20.71 -13.66
C ASP A 25 -8.27 -21.03 -12.49
N LYS A 26 -9.30 -21.86 -12.69
CA LYS A 26 -10.20 -22.31 -11.61
C LYS A 26 -9.47 -23.01 -10.44
N TYR A 27 -8.31 -23.61 -10.71
CA TYR A 27 -7.48 -24.26 -9.69
C TYR A 27 -6.19 -23.48 -9.40
N ASN A 28 -6.07 -22.27 -9.93
CA ASN A 28 -4.95 -21.39 -9.61
C ASN A 28 -5.12 -20.91 -8.15
N VAL A 29 -4.53 -21.68 -7.23
CA VAL A 29 -4.49 -21.41 -5.77
C VAL A 29 -3.67 -20.15 -5.45
N PHE A 30 -3.05 -19.53 -6.46
CA PHE A 30 -2.40 -18.24 -6.39
C PHE A 30 -3.34 -17.13 -6.85
N GLU A 31 -4.57 -17.10 -6.35
CA GLU A 31 -5.18 -15.79 -6.11
C GLU A 31 -4.21 -15.03 -5.22
N SER A 32 -3.85 -13.84 -5.63
CA SER A 32 -3.04 -12.86 -4.91
C SER A 32 -3.71 -12.48 -3.59
N GLY A 33 -3.73 -13.42 -2.65
CA GLY A 33 -4.03 -13.15 -1.26
C GLY A 33 -2.91 -12.25 -0.77
N LEU A 34 -3.17 -10.95 -0.75
CA LEU A 34 -2.50 -10.04 0.16
C LEU A 34 -2.35 -10.83 1.46
N PRO A 35 -1.12 -11.01 1.99
CA PRO A 35 -0.99 -11.71 3.25
C PRO A 35 -1.94 -11.01 4.22
N ASN A 36 -2.91 -11.75 4.75
CA ASN A 36 -3.73 -11.32 5.88
C ASN A 36 -2.83 -11.28 7.12
N THR A 37 -1.73 -10.55 7.05
CA THR A 37 -0.96 -10.15 8.22
C THR A 37 -1.86 -9.15 8.92
N ASN A 38 -2.45 -9.57 10.04
CA ASN A 38 -3.03 -8.66 11.02
C ASN A 38 -1.92 -7.68 11.43
N PHE A 39 -1.84 -6.54 10.74
CA PHE A 39 -0.97 -5.43 11.12
C PHE A 39 -1.57 -4.81 12.37
N VAL A 40 -1.13 -5.29 13.53
CA VAL A 40 -1.49 -4.69 14.82
C VAL A 40 -0.58 -3.49 15.01
N LEU A 41 -1.13 -2.30 14.78
CA LEU A 41 -0.43 -1.05 15.03
C LEU A 41 -0.76 -0.53 16.42
N PHE A 42 0.25 0.01 17.09
CA PHE A 42 0.11 0.76 18.33
C PHE A 42 0.31 2.25 18.05
N PRO A 43 -0.39 3.15 18.76
CA PRO A 43 -0.16 4.57 18.62
C PRO A 43 1.28 4.91 19.05
N PRO A 44 2.03 5.69 18.25
CA PRO A 44 3.44 5.99 18.55
C PRO A 44 3.57 6.91 19.78
N VAL A 45 2.53 7.70 20.05
CA VAL A 45 2.40 8.57 21.20
C VAL A 45 0.91 8.80 21.52
N ASN A 46 0.60 9.11 22.79
CA ASN A 46 -0.75 9.53 23.19
C ASN A 46 -0.82 11.06 23.18
N GLY A 47 -1.59 11.62 22.25
CA GLY A 47 -1.77 13.07 22.10
C GLY A 47 -3.06 13.41 21.37
N THR A 48 -3.26 14.70 21.10
CA THR A 48 -4.42 15.19 20.35
C THR A 48 -4.03 15.36 18.89
N ILE A 49 -4.89 14.90 17.98
CA ILE A 49 -4.70 15.11 16.53
C ILE A 49 -4.96 16.59 16.23
N SER A 50 -3.95 17.31 15.74
CA SER A 50 -4.09 18.69 15.30
C SER A 50 -4.54 18.77 13.85
N GLU A 51 -3.94 17.97 12.96
CA GLU A 51 -4.27 17.93 11.54
C GLU A 51 -4.48 16.49 11.08
N PRO A 52 -5.67 16.16 10.53
CA PRO A 52 -5.94 14.83 10.00
C PRO A 52 -5.34 14.65 8.60
N TYR A 53 -5.30 13.40 8.16
CA TYR A 53 -4.97 13.03 6.80
C TYR A 53 -5.95 13.67 5.80
N ASN A 54 -5.42 14.39 4.81
CA ASN A 54 -6.22 15.07 3.78
C ASN A 54 -5.58 14.94 2.39
N VAL A 55 -6.22 14.18 1.50
CA VAL A 55 -5.76 13.97 0.12
C VAL A 55 -5.91 15.23 -0.74
N GLU A 56 -6.96 16.02 -0.52
CA GLU A 56 -7.25 17.22 -1.33
C GLU A 56 -6.17 18.28 -1.11
N GLU A 57 -5.73 18.44 0.14
CA GLU A 57 -4.65 19.34 0.54
C GLU A 57 -3.26 18.72 0.38
N LYS A 58 -3.17 17.46 -0.06
CA LYS A 58 -1.92 16.67 -0.18
C LYS A 58 -1.18 16.50 1.15
N HIS A 59 -1.92 16.53 2.26
CA HIS A 59 -1.41 16.19 3.58
C HIS A 59 -1.54 14.69 3.82
N TYR A 60 -0.50 13.94 3.46
CA TYR A 60 -0.48 12.47 3.52
C TYR A 60 -0.01 11.92 4.88
N ALA A 61 -0.24 12.66 5.95
CA ALA A 61 0.17 12.30 7.31
C ALA A 61 -0.91 12.72 8.31
N VAL A 62 -0.66 12.43 9.59
CA VAL A 62 -1.49 12.89 10.71
C VAL A 62 -0.56 13.56 11.71
N ASP A 63 -0.90 14.78 12.09
CA ASP A 63 -0.13 15.55 13.06
C ASP A 63 -0.69 15.34 14.46
N VAL A 64 0.19 15.02 15.40
CA VAL A 64 -0.17 14.74 16.79
C VAL A 64 0.60 15.68 17.71
N VAL A 65 -0.12 16.47 18.49
CA VAL A 65 0.46 17.42 19.45
C VAL A 65 0.63 16.76 20.81
N VAL A 66 1.84 16.90 21.36
CA VAL A 66 2.24 16.37 22.67
C VAL A 66 3.13 17.38 23.40
N ALA A 67 3.35 17.17 24.69
CA ALA A 67 4.30 17.98 25.44
C ALA A 67 5.74 17.76 24.94
N GLU A 68 6.59 18.76 25.09
CA GLU A 68 8.03 18.63 24.81
C GLU A 68 8.63 17.47 25.63
N ASP A 69 9.65 16.81 25.08
CA ASP A 69 10.31 15.62 25.64
C ASP A 69 9.41 14.38 25.83
N THR A 70 8.21 14.35 25.25
CA THR A 70 7.37 13.14 25.26
C THR A 70 8.02 12.04 24.42
N PRO A 71 8.20 10.81 24.96
CA PRO A 71 8.83 9.73 24.21
C PRO A 71 7.92 9.23 23.07
N VAL A 72 8.49 9.17 21.86
CA VAL A 72 7.85 8.60 20.67
C VAL A 72 8.34 7.17 20.47
N LYS A 73 7.40 6.23 20.29
CA LYS A 73 7.69 4.79 20.12
C LYS A 73 7.31 4.34 18.71
N ALA A 74 7.93 3.25 18.25
CA ALA A 74 7.54 2.61 16.98
C ALA A 74 6.09 2.09 17.07
N THR A 75 5.37 2.19 15.95
CA THR A 75 3.97 1.71 15.85
C THR A 75 3.89 0.20 15.71
N ALA A 76 4.95 -0.44 15.23
CA ALA A 76 5.13 -1.88 15.09
C ALA A 76 6.62 -2.23 15.15
N ASP A 77 6.91 -3.52 15.28
CA ASP A 77 8.27 -4.04 15.14
C ASP A 77 8.75 -3.88 13.69
N GLY A 78 10.02 -3.51 13.51
CA GLY A 78 10.60 -3.32 12.18
C GLY A 78 12.07 -2.92 12.24
N THR A 79 12.65 -2.62 11.08
CA THR A 79 14.05 -2.22 10.90
C THR A 79 14.15 -0.73 10.59
N VAL A 80 15.04 -0.02 11.28
CA VAL A 80 15.30 1.40 10.99
C VAL A 80 16.06 1.53 9.67
N ILE A 81 15.44 2.19 8.69
CA ILE A 81 16.05 2.44 7.37
C ILE A 81 16.48 3.90 7.18
N PHE A 82 16.02 4.79 8.06
CA PHE A 82 16.40 6.20 8.07
C PHE A 82 16.29 6.77 9.49
N ALA A 83 17.28 7.55 9.92
CA ALA A 83 17.31 8.18 11.23
C ALA A 83 18.23 9.42 11.21
N GLU A 84 17.73 10.53 10.67
CA GLU A 84 18.53 11.74 10.45
C GLU A 84 17.75 13.01 10.77
N TRP A 85 18.47 14.12 10.91
CA TRP A 85 17.88 15.44 11.09
C TRP A 85 17.80 16.20 9.76
N THR A 86 16.66 16.84 9.50
CA THR A 86 16.45 17.70 8.34
C THR A 86 16.07 19.13 8.76
N VAL A 87 16.43 20.11 7.94
CA VAL A 87 16.10 21.53 8.18
C VAL A 87 14.58 21.78 8.14
N GLN A 88 13.86 21.00 7.34
CA GLN A 88 12.44 21.22 7.10
C GLN A 88 11.55 20.60 8.19
N THR A 89 11.88 19.40 8.65
CA THR A 89 11.02 18.61 9.56
C THR A 89 11.68 18.21 10.87
N GLY A 90 12.94 18.58 11.09
CA GLY A 90 13.67 18.22 12.31
C GLY A 90 14.10 16.75 12.29
N TYR A 91 13.97 16.07 13.42
CA TYR A 91 14.35 14.66 13.55
C TYR A 91 13.36 13.75 12.83
N VAL A 92 13.86 12.91 11.93
CA VAL A 92 13.04 12.00 11.12
C VAL A 92 13.57 10.58 11.27
N ALA A 93 12.65 9.65 11.54
CA ALA A 93 12.93 8.22 11.55
C ALA A 93 11.94 7.48 10.64
N ILE A 94 12.43 6.48 9.90
CA ILE A 94 11.61 5.60 9.04
C ILE A 94 11.95 4.15 9.38
N ILE A 95 10.91 3.35 9.56
CA ILE A 95 10.98 1.94 9.95
C ILE A 95 10.22 1.11 8.91
N GLU A 96 10.82 0.00 8.47
CA GLU A 96 10.21 -1.01 7.58
C GLU A 96 9.88 -2.33 8.27
#